data_AF-A0A7W9KG09-F1
#
_entry.id   AF-A0A7W9KG09-F1
#
_cell.length_a   1.000
_cell.length_b   1.000
_cell.length_c   1.000
_cell.angle_alpha   90.00
_cell.angle_beta   90.00
_cell.angle_gamma   90.00
#
_symmetry.space_group_name_H-M   'P 1'
#
loop_
_entity.id
_entity.type
_entity.pdbx_description
1 polymer ?
#
loop_
_entity_poly.entity_id
_entity_poly.type
_entity_poly.pdbx_seq_one_letter_code
_entity_poly.pdbx_strand_id
1 'polypeptide(L)' 'MFDLNDDGYAEVRPPDVPDEFAAAVHSAAANCPERAIAVT' A
#
# COMPACT_ATOMS: atom_id res chain seq x y z
N MET A 1 -7.42 -2.25 12.90
CA MET A 1 -8.30 -1.14 13.30
C MET A 1 -8.22 -0.12 12.19
N PHE A 2 -9.35 0.27 11.60
CA PHE A 2 -9.40 1.29 10.56
C PHE A 2 -9.67 2.61 11.27
N ASP A 3 -8.73 3.56 11.24
CA ASP A 3 -8.94 4.91 11.76
C ASP A 3 -9.54 5.76 10.64
N LEU A 4 -10.73 6.30 10.89
CA LEU A 4 -11.39 7.27 10.01
C LEU A 4 -10.78 8.63 10.31
N ASN A 5 -10.08 9.23 9.34
CA ASN A 5 -9.58 10.58 9.50
C ASN A 5 -10.70 11.63 9.33
N ASP A 6 -10.38 12.86 9.72
CA ASP A 6 -11.32 13.99 9.74
C ASP A 6 -11.77 14.43 8.33
N ASP A 7 -11.05 13.99 7.29
CA ASP A 7 -11.40 14.18 5.89
C ASP A 7 -12.42 13.14 5.37
N GLY A 8 -12.90 12.25 6.25
CA GLY A 8 -13.94 11.27 5.94
C GLY A 8 -13.46 10.03 5.19
N TYR A 9 -12.15 9.77 5.14
CA TYR A 9 -11.58 8.53 4.61
C TYR A 9 -10.83 7.75 5.69
N ALA A 10 -10.80 6.42 5.59
CA ALA A 10 -10.01 5.62 6.51
C ALA A 10 -8.62 5.41 5.95
N GLU A 11 -7.59 5.74 6.71
CA GLU A 11 -6.21 5.44 6.35
C GLU A 11 -5.81 4.11 7.00
N VAL A 12 -5.49 3.12 6.18
CA VAL A 12 -4.87 1.89 6.65
C VAL A 12 -3.37 2.08 6.54
N ARG A 13 -2.69 2.14 7.70
CA ARG A 13 -1.23 2.00 7.74
C ARG A 13 -0.92 0.51 7.66
N PRO A 14 -0.47 -0.03 6.52
CA PRO A 14 -0.06 -1.42 6.47
C PRO A 14 1.16 -1.62 7.39
N PRO A 15 1.32 -2.79 8.00
CA PRO A 15 2.58 -3.13 8.66
C PRO A 15 3.72 -3.09 7.64
N ASP A 16 4.94 -2.79 8.10
CA ASP A 16 6.14 -2.83 7.26
C ASP A 16 6.21 -4.16 6.50
N VAL A 17 6.43 -4.08 5.18
CA VAL A 17 6.61 -5.24 4.32
C VAL A 17 7.93 -5.90 4.72
N PRO A 18 7.96 -7.21 5.06
CA PRO A 18 9.22 -7.90 5.32
C PRO A 18 10.15 -7.80 4.10
N ASP A 19 11.45 -7.61 4.34
CA ASP A 19 12.45 -7.38 3.28
C ASP A 19 12.43 -8.46 2.18
N GLU A 20 12.16 -9.71 2.57
CA GLU A 20 12.04 -10.85 1.64
C GLU A 20 10.93 -10.68 0.59
N PHE A 21 9.92 -9.85 0.88
CA PHE A 21 8.80 -9.57 -0.02
C PHE A 21 8.91 -8.23 -0.77
N ALA A 22 9.94 -7.41 -0.49
CA ALA A 22 10.08 -6.09 -1.10
C ALA A 22 10.07 -6.15 -2.64
N ALA A 23 10.82 -7.09 -3.22
CA ALA A 23 10.87 -7.28 -4.68
C ALA A 23 9.51 -7.67 -5.27
N ALA A 24 8.74 -8.52 -4.58
CA ALA A 24 7.42 -8.94 -5.02
C ALA A 24 6.42 -7.76 -4.97
N VAL A 25 6.50 -6.94 -3.91
CA VAL A 25 5.67 -5.73 -3.76
C VAL A 25 5.98 -4.70 -4.84
N HIS A 26 7.26 -4.42 -5.11
CA HIS A 26 7.65 -3.51 -6.19
C HIS A 26 7.19 -4.01 -7.56
N SER A 27 7.31 -5.32 -7.83
CA SER A 27 6.82 -5.92 -9.07
C SER A 27 5.30 -5.78 -9.20
N ALA A 28 4.54 -6.06 -8.15
CA ALA A 28 3.08 -5.93 -8.18
C ALA A 28 2.64 -4.49 -8.43
N ALA A 29 3.27 -3.50 -7.78
CA ALA A 29 2.96 -2.09 -7.98
C ALA A 29 3.33 -1.61 -9.40
N ALA A 30 4.48 -2.04 -9.93
CA ALA A 30 4.91 -1.68 -11.29
C ALA A 30 4.01 -2.27 -12.37
N ASN A 31 3.42 -3.44 -12.12
CA ASN A 31 2.53 -4.12 -13.07
C ASN A 31 1.05 -3.73 -12.90
N CYS A 32 0.70 -2.80 -11.99
CA CYS A 32 -0.67 -2.34 -11.78
C CYS A 32 -1.05 -1.27 -12.84
N PRO A 33 -1.85 -1.60 -13.87
CA PRO A 33 -2.09 -0.69 -15.00
C PRO A 33 -2.96 0.51 -14.61
N GLU A 34 -3.93 0.31 -13.71
CA GLU A 34 -4.74 1.39 -13.15
C GLU A 34 -3.99 2.26 -12.13
N ARG A 35 -2.74 1.90 -11.77
CA ARG A 35 -1.93 2.58 -10.75
C ARG A 35 -2.65 2.70 -9.40
N ALA A 36 -3.53 1.74 -9.10
CA ALA A 36 -4.26 1.68 -7.83
C ALA A 36 -3.34 1.38 -6.64
N ILE A 37 -2.15 0.84 -6.90
CA ILE A 37 -1.14 0.54 -5.88
C ILE A 37 0.16 1.26 -6.27
N ALA A 38 0.69 2.07 -5.36
CA ALA A 38 1.98 2.75 -5.50
C ALA A 38 2.83 2.49 -4.25
N VAL A 39 4.14 2.30 -4.44
CA VAL A 39 5.12 2.22 -3.35
C VAL A 39 5.80 3.58 -3.27
N THR A 40 5.57 4.32 -2.19
CA THR A 40 6.14 5.65 -1.91
C THR A 40 6.87 5.67 -0.58
#